data_AF-A0A963U791-F1
#
_entry.id   AF-A0A963U791-F1
#
_cell.length_a   1.000
_cell.length_b   1.000
_cell.length_c   1.000
_cell.angle_alpha   90.00
_cell.angle_beta   90.00
_cell.angle_gamma   90.00
#
_symmetry.space_group_name_H-M   'P 1'
#
loop_
_entity.id
_entity.type
_entity.pdbx_description
1 polymer ?
#
loop_
_entity_poly.entity_id
_entity_poly.type
_entity_poly.pdbx_seq_one_letter_code
_entity_poly.pdbx_strand_id
1 'polypeptide(L)' 'MNAEMNRDLPTVSVAVQSLVKEFGLVRVTLALAGLAVSPGRRARVWDQDLPDHLRRDIGLWPVPPTRNYWDL' A
#
# COMPACT_ATOMS: atom_id res chain seq x y z
N MET A 1 14.78 -24.17 -11.71
CA MET A 1 15.39 -22.83 -11.92
C MET A 1 15.25 -22.08 -10.62
N ASN A 2 16.35 -21.94 -9.88
CA ASN A 2 16.37 -21.25 -8.60
C ASN A 2 16.23 -19.74 -8.88
N ALA A 3 15.26 -19.09 -8.24
CA ALA A 3 15.16 -17.64 -8.26
C ALA A 3 16.43 -17.10 -7.60
N GLU A 4 17.33 -16.54 -8.41
CA GLU A 4 18.48 -15.79 -7.93
C GLU A 4 17.92 -14.54 -7.23
N MET A 5 17.79 -14.66 -5.92
CA MET A 5 17.29 -13.64 -5.03
C MET A 5 18.31 -12.49 -5.07
N ASN A 6 17.99 -11.47 -5.87
CA ASN A 6 18.73 -10.22 -6.06
C ASN A 6 19.36 -9.75 -4.74
N ARG A 7 20.68 -9.96 -4.59
CA ARG A 7 21.46 -9.60 -3.40
C ARG A 7 21.85 -8.11 -3.37
N ASP A 8 21.49 -7.35 -4.39
CA ASP A 8 21.81 -5.91 -4.53
C ASP A 8 20.68 -4.97 -4.07
N LEU A 9 19.73 -5.48 -3.27
CA LEU A 9 18.81 -4.58 -2.59
C LEU A 9 19.55 -3.94 -1.40
N PRO A 10 19.62 -2.59 -1.31
CA PRO A 10 20.17 -1.96 -0.12
C PRO A 10 19.42 -2.50 1.08
N THR A 11 20.16 -3.01 2.07
CA THR A 11 19.58 -3.52 3.31
C THR A 11 18.57 -2.49 3.82
N VAL A 12 17.40 -2.94 4.28
CA VAL A 12 16.31 -2.05 4.73
C VAL A 12 16.83 -0.94 5.67
N SER A 13 17.81 -1.26 6.51
CA SER A 13 18.51 -0.29 7.36
C SER A 13 19.16 0.88 6.59
N VAL A 14 19.82 0.62 5.46
CA VAL A 14 20.46 1.65 4.60
C VAL A 14 19.40 2.57 3.98
N ALA A 15 18.29 2.00 3.51
CA ALA A 15 17.18 2.77 2.95
C ALA A 15 16.48 3.64 4.02
N VAL A 16 16.32 3.13 5.24
CA VAL A 16 15.78 3.92 6.35
C VAL A 16 16.74 5.05 6.73
N GLN A 17 18.05 4.78 6.76
CA GLN A 17 19.06 5.80 7.07
C GLN A 17 19.10 6.92 6.03
N SER A 18 18.98 6.61 4.73
CA SER A 18 18.90 7.65 3.70
C SER A 18 17.65 8.51 3.85
N LEU A 19 16.49 7.89 4.13
CA LEU A 19 15.25 8.61 4.41
C LEU A 19 15.36 9.52 5.64
N VAL A 20 16.00 9.06 6.72
CA VAL A 20 16.22 9.89 7.92
C VAL A 20 17.15 11.05 7.63
N LYS A 21 18.17 10.86 6.80
CA LYS A 21 19.10 11.92 6.39
C LYS A 21 18.41 12.98 5.53
N GLU A 22 17.49 12.59 4.66
CA GLU A 22 16.81 13.47 3.72
C GLU A 22 15.60 14.21 4.35
N PHE A 23 14.79 13.50 5.12
CA PHE A 23 13.51 14.02 5.64
C PHE A 23 13.50 14.27 7.16
N GLY A 24 14.54 13.84 7.87
CA GLY A 24 14.63 13.92 9.32
C GLY A 24 13.88 12.80 10.05
N LEU A 25 14.36 12.47 11.25
CA LEU A 25 13.89 11.32 12.04
C LEU A 25 12.37 11.37 12.32
N VAL A 26 11.86 12.52 12.74
CA VAL A 26 10.45 12.68 13.17
C VAL A 26 9.47 12.38 12.03
N ARG A 27 9.76 12.83 10.80
CA ARG A 27 8.88 12.60 9.65
C ARG A 27 8.88 11.13 9.24
N VAL A 28 10.05 10.49 9.26
CA VAL A 28 10.20 9.07 8.91
C VAL A 28 9.50 8.18 9.94
N THR A 29 9.67 8.45 11.24
CA THR A 29 9.00 7.67 12.30
C THR A 29 7.49 7.83 12.25
N LEU A 30 6.98 9.04 12.02
CA LEU A 30 5.54 9.28 11.89
C LEU A 30 4.93 8.57 10.67
N ALA A 31 5.64 8.57 9.53
CA ALA A 31 5.22 7.86 8.33
C ALA A 31 5.20 6.34 8.54
N LEU A 32 6.23 5.79 9.20
CA LEU A 32 6.30 4.36 9.57
C LEU A 32 5.20 3.98 10.56
N ALA A 33 4.97 4.80 11.59
CA ALA A 33 3.90 4.58 12.55
C ALA A 33 2.51 4.64 11.88
N GLY A 34 2.29 5.60 10.97
CA GLY A 34 1.07 5.69 10.19
C GLY A 34 0.82 4.45 9.31
N LEU A 35 1.88 3.85 8.76
CA LEU A 35 1.79 2.59 8.02
C LEU A 35 1.38 1.42 8.94
N ALA A 36 1.98 1.34 10.13
CA ALA A 36 1.70 0.28 11.11
C ALA A 36 0.28 0.38 11.70
N VAL A 37 -0.24 1.60 11.87
CA VAL A 37 -1.58 1.85 12.43
C VAL A 37 -2.69 1.68 11.39
N SER A 38 -2.38 1.74 10.09
CA SER A 38 -3.39 1.62 9.02
C SER A 38 -3.03 0.62 7.92
N PRO A 39 -2.85 -0.67 8.26
CA PRO A 39 -2.62 -1.71 7.25
C PRO A 39 -3.81 -1.85 6.28
N GLY A 40 -5.03 -1.49 6.71
CA GLY A 40 -6.25 -1.67 5.91
C GLY A 40 -6.76 -0.43 5.14
N ARG A 41 -6.22 0.78 5.36
CA ARG A 41 -6.74 1.98 4.68
C ARG A 41 -6.18 2.19 3.28
N ARG A 42 -4.93 1.81 3.02
CA ARG A 42 -4.33 1.95 1.67
C ARG A 42 -4.87 0.92 0.68
N ALA A 43 -5.09 -0.33 1.13
CA ALA A 43 -5.70 -1.35 0.30
C ALA A 43 -7.11 -0.97 -0.18
N ARG A 44 -7.91 -0.29 0.68
CA ARG A 44 -9.26 0.15 0.33
C ARG A 44 -9.33 1.15 -0.82
N VAL A 45 -8.36 2.05 -0.94
CA VAL A 45 -8.38 3.06 -2.02
C VAL A 45 -8.13 2.39 -3.37
N TRP A 46 -7.14 1.49 -3.45
CA TRP A 46 -6.87 0.77 -4.70
C TRP A 46 -7.95 -0.23 -5.09
N ASP A 47 -8.60 -0.87 -4.12
CA ASP A 47 -9.73 -1.75 -4.45
C ASP A 47 -10.89 -0.95 -5.06
N GLN A 48 -11.21 0.23 -4.55
CA GLN A 48 -12.35 1.02 -5.05
C GLN A 48 -12.15 1.59 -6.46
N ASP A 49 -10.90 1.83 -6.86
CA ASP A 49 -10.58 2.37 -8.18
C ASP A 49 -10.46 1.27 -9.26
N LEU A 50 -10.50 -0.02 -8.88
CA LEU A 50 -10.39 -1.11 -9.84
C LEU A 50 -11.76 -1.48 -10.44
N PRO A 51 -11.94 -1.38 -11.77
CA PRO A 51 -13.18 -1.76 -12.44
C PRO A 51 -13.60 -3.21 -12.16
N ASP A 52 -14.90 -3.46 -12.06
CA ASP A 52 -15.45 -4.79 -11.74
C ASP A 52 -15.01 -5.90 -12.71
N HIS A 53 -14.82 -5.58 -13.99
CA HIS A 53 -14.33 -6.54 -14.97
C HIS A 53 -12.91 -7.02 -14.65
N LEU A 54 -12.01 -6.10 -14.28
CA LEU A 54 -10.65 -6.46 -13.85
C LEU A 54 -10.67 -7.22 -12.52
N ARG A 55 -11.53 -6.83 -11.56
CA ARG A 55 -11.69 -7.55 -10.28
C ARG A 55 -12.06 -9.02 -10.50
N ARG A 56 -12.99 -9.29 -11.42
CA ARG A 56 -13.42 -10.64 -11.77
C ARG A 56 -12.27 -11.46 -12.36
N ASP A 57 -11.46 -10.86 -13.22
CA ASP A 57 -10.35 -11.54 -13.90
C ASP A 57 -9.22 -11.94 -12.93
N ILE A 58 -9.04 -11.21 -11.83
CA ILE A 58 -8.05 -11.52 -10.78
C ILE A 58 -8.65 -12.25 -9.56
N GLY A 59 -9.92 -12.67 -9.64
CA GLY A 59 -10.59 -13.45 -8.59
C GLY A 59 -10.95 -12.64 -7.33
N LEU A 60 -11.04 -11.32 -7.42
CA LEU A 60 -11.53 -10.47 -6.34
C LEU A 60 -13.07 -10.38 -6.37
N TRP A 61 -13.67 -10.29 -5.19
CA TRP A 61 -15.11 -10.05 -5.05
C TRP A 61 -15.48 -8.63 -5.52
N PRO A 62 -16.66 -8.42 -6.15
CA PRO A 62 -17.13 -7.08 -6.53
C PRO A 62 -17.27 -6.16 -5.31
N VAL A 63 -17.03 -4.86 -5.50
CA VAL A 63 -17.23 -3.88 -4.42
C VAL A 63 -18.74 -3.77 -4.15
N PRO A 64 -19.20 -3.85 -2.88
CA PRO A 64 -20.61 -3.63 -2.58
C PRO A 64 -21.00 -2.20 -2.99
N PRO A 65 -22.19 -1.99 -3.59
CA PRO A 65 -22.62 -0.68 -4.04
C PRO A 65 -22.62 0.28 -2.85
N THR A 66 -21.82 1.33 -2.93
CA THR A 66 -21.90 2.44 -1.98
C THR A 66 -23.22 3.14 -2.23
N ARG A 67 -24.12 3.13 -1.25
CA ARG A 67 -25.39 3.85 -1.32
C ARG A 67 -25.09 5.31 -1.67
N ASN A 68 -25.46 5.73 -2.87
CA ASN A 68 -25.32 7.12 -3.27
C ASN A 68 -26.32 7.96 -2.47
N TYR A 69 -25.88 9.13 -2.01
CA TYR A 69 -26.70 10.09 -1.27
C TYR A 69 -27.96 10.53 -2.04
N TRP A 70 -28.01 10.29 -3.36
CA TRP A 70 -29.10 10.66 -4.25
C TRP A 70 -30.20 9.59 -4.41
N ASP A 71 -30.08 8.42 -3.78
CA ASP A 71 -31.11 7.36 -3.78
C ASP A 71 -32.12 7.49 -2.62
N LEU A 72 -32.29 8.69 -2.05
CA LEU A 72 -33.25 9.00 -0.96
C LEU A 72 -34.31 10.01 -1.39
#